data_AF-A0A959U6B3-F1
#
_entry.id   AF-A0A959U6B3-F1
#
_cell.length_a   1.000
_cell.length_b   1.000
_cell.length_c   1.000
_cell.angle_alpha   90.00
_cell.angle_beta   90.00
_cell.angle_gamma   90.00
#
_symmetry.space_group_name_H-M   'P 1'
#
loop_
_entity.id
_entity.type
_entity.pdbx_description
1 polymer ?
#
loop_
_entity_poly.entity_id
_entity_poly.type
_entity_poly.pdbx_seq_one_letter_code
_entity_poly.pdbx_strand_id
1 'polypeptide(L)'
;MAERISVDHPAMMKRKRTYRIGKYTFEFLSIFIAVISAFALNNWNDNRRDRLAENKILTEIYNGLENDLNDVRANSQGHSSGLQAVTFFMDVLANNTAQTDSFLIHYFNLTRDFISIQNTSGYETLQSKGLELIRNDALRTAIISLYEYDYTTLKKLEEEYYELQFQENYFHVINAILSEYLLVNDHKQITGISIPLELDQQEEKLLLTCLWKIQANRMFILRYYTEIETRIIQVRGSIKAELE
;
A
#
# COMPACT_ATOMS: atom_id res chain seq x y z
N MET A 1 -91.96 56.98 -23.53
CA MET A 1 -91.89 55.60 -24.06
C MET A 1 -90.41 55.30 -24.30
N ALA A 2 -89.77 54.60 -23.36
CA ALA A 2 -89.25 53.24 -23.53
C ALA A 2 -87.91 53.26 -24.32
N GLU A 3 -86.79 52.68 -23.93
CA GLU A 3 -86.46 51.69 -22.89
C GLU A 3 -84.93 51.69 -22.74
N ARG A 4 -84.41 51.55 -21.51
CA ARG A 4 -82.99 51.29 -21.26
C ARG A 4 -82.69 49.85 -21.70
N ILE A 5 -81.73 49.64 -22.59
CA ILE A 5 -81.08 48.33 -22.72
C ILE A 5 -79.64 48.46 -22.20
N SER A 6 -79.46 47.91 -21.01
CA SER A 6 -78.21 47.72 -20.30
C SER A 6 -77.40 46.61 -20.99
N VAL A 7 -76.13 46.90 -21.24
CA VAL A 7 -75.09 45.96 -21.67
C VAL A 7 -74.88 44.92 -20.58
N ASP A 8 -74.84 43.63 -20.93
CA ASP A 8 -73.92 42.71 -20.26
C ASP A 8 -73.64 41.46 -21.11
N HIS A 9 -72.36 41.12 -21.32
CA HIS A 9 -71.78 39.75 -21.43
C HIS A 9 -70.41 39.72 -22.15
N PRO A 10 -69.28 39.91 -21.42
CA PRO A 10 -67.99 39.31 -21.78
C PRO A 10 -67.41 38.38 -20.68
N ALA A 11 -68.06 38.26 -19.51
CA ALA A 11 -67.48 37.58 -18.35
C ALA A 11 -67.45 36.04 -18.45
N MET A 12 -68.40 35.41 -19.17
CA MET A 12 -68.49 33.93 -19.22
C MET A 12 -67.42 33.26 -20.11
N MET A 13 -66.90 33.92 -21.15
CA MET A 13 -65.88 33.33 -22.04
C MET A 13 -64.47 33.35 -21.45
N LYS A 14 -64.10 34.39 -20.68
CA LYS A 14 -62.80 34.46 -19.99
C LYS A 14 -62.67 33.35 -18.94
N ARG A 15 -63.72 33.08 -18.17
CA ARG A 15 -63.73 32.07 -17.09
C ARG A 15 -63.43 30.65 -17.59
N LYS A 16 -64.02 30.23 -18.72
CA LYS A 16 -63.78 28.90 -19.33
C LYS A 16 -62.36 28.74 -19.90
N ARG A 17 -61.77 29.82 -20.44
CA ARG A 17 -60.41 29.79 -21.01
C ARG A 17 -59.35 29.72 -19.91
N THR A 18 -59.50 30.48 -18.82
CA THR A 18 -58.61 30.43 -17.65
C THR A 18 -58.67 29.06 -16.95
N TYR A 19 -59.87 28.47 -16.82
CA TYR A 19 -60.03 27.11 -16.26
C TYR A 19 -59.35 26.03 -17.11
N ARG A 20 -59.47 26.12 -18.45
CA ARG A 20 -58.74 25.23 -19.38
C ARG A 20 -57.23 25.36 -19.25
N ILE A 21 -56.69 26.59 -19.19
CA ILE A 21 -55.25 26.83 -19.05
C ILE A 21 -54.73 26.26 -17.72
N GLY A 22 -55.44 26.50 -16.61
CA GLY A 22 -55.09 25.93 -15.29
C GLY A 22 -55.07 24.40 -15.27
N LYS A 23 -55.99 23.75 -16.00
CA LYS A 23 -56.02 22.30 -16.17
C LYS A 23 -54.80 21.79 -16.93
N TYR A 24 -54.45 22.39 -18.07
CA TYR A 24 -53.28 21.98 -18.85
C TYR A 24 -51.95 22.23 -18.11
N THR A 25 -51.84 23.32 -17.34
CA THR A 25 -50.65 23.56 -16.50
C THR A 25 -50.52 22.54 -15.38
N PHE A 26 -51.64 22.11 -14.79
CA PHE A 26 -51.63 21.06 -13.75
C PHE A 26 -51.26 19.69 -14.33
N GLU A 27 -51.80 19.34 -15.51
CA GLU A 27 -51.43 18.11 -16.24
C GLU A 27 -49.95 18.10 -16.60
N PHE A 28 -49.41 19.20 -17.14
CA PHE A 28 -47.98 19.33 -17.42
C PHE A 28 -47.13 19.22 -16.16
N LEU A 29 -47.49 19.94 -15.08
CA LEU A 29 -46.76 19.90 -13.82
C LEU A 29 -46.74 18.50 -13.20
N SER A 30 -47.86 17.77 -13.30
CA SER A 30 -47.96 16.38 -12.84
C SER A 30 -47.01 15.45 -13.60
N ILE A 31 -47.01 15.52 -14.94
CA ILE A 31 -46.09 14.73 -15.78
C ILE A 31 -44.63 15.11 -15.48
N PHE A 32 -44.34 16.41 -15.34
CA PHE A 32 -43.01 16.91 -15.05
C PHE A 32 -42.49 16.41 -13.69
N ILE A 33 -43.32 16.47 -12.63
CA ILE A 33 -42.98 15.92 -11.32
C ILE A 33 -42.74 14.42 -11.42
N ALA A 34 -43.58 13.67 -12.12
CA ALA A 34 -43.42 12.22 -12.28
C ALA A 34 -42.08 11.86 -12.95
N VAL A 35 -41.68 12.60 -14.00
CA VAL A 35 -40.41 12.40 -14.70
C VAL A 35 -39.23 12.73 -13.77
N ILE A 36 -39.25 13.87 -13.08
CA ILE A 36 -38.18 14.24 -12.13
C ILE A 36 -38.08 13.20 -11.01
N SER A 37 -39.22 12.75 -10.46
CA SER A 37 -39.23 11.72 -9.42
C SER A 37 -38.65 10.39 -9.91
N ALA A 38 -38.92 10.00 -11.16
CA ALA A 38 -38.33 8.79 -11.76
C ALA A 38 -36.80 8.92 -11.90
N PHE A 39 -36.30 10.06 -12.40
CA PHE A 39 -34.87 10.32 -12.48
C PHE A 39 -34.21 10.37 -11.10
N ALA A 40 -34.83 11.04 -10.13
CA ALA A 40 -34.35 11.12 -8.76
C ALA A 40 -34.29 9.74 -8.08
N LEU A 41 -35.31 8.89 -8.29
CA LEU A 41 -35.33 7.53 -7.77
C LEU A 41 -34.23 6.66 -8.40
N ASN A 42 -34.01 6.78 -9.71
CA ASN A 42 -32.95 6.04 -10.39
C ASN A 42 -31.56 6.47 -9.88
N ASN A 43 -31.32 7.77 -9.76
CA ASN A 43 -30.08 8.31 -9.22
C ASN A 43 -29.83 7.89 -7.76
N TRP A 44 -30.90 7.79 -6.96
CA TRP A 44 -30.81 7.27 -5.59
C TRP A 44 -30.42 5.79 -5.56
N ASN A 45 -31.00 4.98 -6.45
CA ASN A 45 -30.67 3.57 -6.57
C ASN A 45 -29.23 3.33 -7.06
N ASP A 46 -28.78 4.12 -8.04
CA ASP A 46 -27.39 4.08 -8.52
C ASP A 46 -26.41 4.48 -7.40
N ASN A 47 -26.64 5.60 -6.72
CA ASN A 47 -25.84 6.01 -5.56
C ASN A 47 -25.79 4.96 -4.44
N ARG A 48 -26.90 4.26 -4.21
CA ARG A 48 -26.95 3.16 -3.23
C ARG A 48 -26.07 1.99 -3.68
N ARG A 49 -26.13 1.61 -4.95
CA ARG A 49 -25.30 0.53 -5.50
C ARG A 49 -23.82 0.89 -5.45
N ASP A 50 -23.47 2.12 -5.80
CA ASP A 50 -22.09 2.59 -5.78
C ASP A 50 -21.53 2.61 -4.36
N ARG A 51 -22.31 3.08 -3.37
CA ARG A 51 -21.92 3.02 -1.95
C ARG A 51 -21.70 1.59 -1.46
N LEU A 52 -22.52 0.63 -1.90
CA LEU A 52 -22.33 -0.79 -1.54
C LEU A 52 -21.05 -1.36 -2.17
N ALA A 53 -20.73 -0.95 -3.41
CA ALA A 53 -19.50 -1.35 -4.09
C ALA A 53 -18.27 -0.73 -3.43
N GLU A 54 -18.32 0.58 -3.14
CA GLU A 54 -17.29 1.33 -2.40
C GLU A 54 -16.98 0.65 -1.07
N ASN A 55 -17.99 0.41 -0.22
CA ASN A 55 -17.81 -0.24 1.07
C ASN A 55 -17.18 -1.64 0.96
N LYS A 56 -17.60 -2.43 -0.03
CA LYS A 56 -17.06 -3.78 -0.25
C LYS A 56 -15.58 -3.71 -0.63
N ILE A 57 -15.24 -2.85 -1.58
CA ILE A 57 -13.86 -2.66 -2.06
C ILE A 57 -12.97 -2.12 -0.95
N LEU A 58 -13.43 -1.11 -0.21
CA LEU A 58 -12.72 -0.57 0.94
C LEU A 58 -12.49 -1.64 2.02
N THR A 59 -13.47 -2.52 2.28
CA THR A 59 -13.31 -3.64 3.21
C THR A 59 -12.25 -4.65 2.72
N GLU A 60 -12.23 -4.96 1.42
CA GLU A 60 -11.22 -5.84 0.83
C GLU A 60 -9.81 -5.23 0.95
N ILE A 61 -9.65 -3.95 0.62
CA ILE A 61 -8.39 -3.21 0.80
C ILE A 61 -7.99 -3.19 2.28
N TYR A 62 -8.90 -2.85 3.19
CA TYR A 62 -8.63 -2.81 4.63
C TYR A 62 -8.05 -4.12 5.20
N ASN A 63 -8.59 -5.25 4.74
CA ASN A 63 -8.12 -6.57 5.13
C ASN A 63 -6.79 -6.92 4.46
N GLY A 64 -6.62 -6.58 3.17
CA GLY A 64 -5.35 -6.74 2.45
C GLY A 64 -4.20 -5.98 3.11
N LEU A 65 -4.44 -4.74 3.53
CA LEU A 65 -3.45 -3.90 4.20
C LEU A 65 -2.95 -4.48 5.54
N GLU A 66 -3.74 -5.30 6.24
CA GLU A 66 -3.26 -6.00 7.44
C GLU A 66 -2.20 -7.05 7.08
N ASN A 67 -2.39 -7.78 5.98
CA ASN A 67 -1.39 -8.73 5.50
C ASN A 67 -0.14 -8.02 5.00
N ASP A 68 -0.31 -6.89 4.29
CA ASP A 68 0.81 -6.06 3.83
C ASP A 68 1.64 -5.52 5.00
N LEU A 69 1.01 -5.13 6.11
CA LEU A 69 1.72 -4.73 7.34
C LEU A 69 2.58 -5.86 7.90
N ASN A 70 2.08 -7.10 7.86
CA ASN A 70 2.83 -8.25 8.35
C ASN A 70 4.05 -8.54 7.47
N ASP A 71 3.94 -8.42 6.14
CA ASP A 71 5.06 -8.54 5.20
C ASP A 71 6.13 -7.46 5.45
N VAL A 72 5.70 -6.20 5.52
CA VAL A 72 6.55 -5.03 5.81
C VAL A 72 7.33 -5.21 7.12
N ARG A 73 6.66 -5.67 8.18
CA ARG A 73 7.29 -5.92 9.49
C ARG A 73 8.25 -7.09 9.46
N ALA A 74 7.88 -8.18 8.78
CA ALA A 74 8.74 -9.35 8.67
C ALA A 74 10.04 -9.02 7.93
N ASN A 75 9.96 -8.29 6.81
CA ASN A 75 11.13 -7.88 6.05
C ASN A 75 11.97 -6.85 6.80
N SER A 76 11.33 -5.86 7.46
CA SER A 76 12.03 -4.91 8.34
C SER A 76 12.79 -5.61 9.47
N GLN A 77 12.19 -6.62 10.10
CA GLN A 77 12.87 -7.45 11.10
C GLN A 77 14.03 -8.24 10.48
N GLY A 78 13.85 -8.76 9.27
CA GLY A 78 14.89 -9.45 8.52
C GLY A 78 16.12 -8.56 8.23
N HIS A 79 15.90 -7.34 7.73
CA HIS A 79 16.96 -6.34 7.55
C HIS A 79 17.65 -5.98 8.86
N SER A 80 16.88 -5.85 9.95
CA SER A 80 17.43 -5.60 11.29
C SER A 80 18.32 -6.76 11.76
N SER A 81 17.95 -8.01 11.50
CA SER A 81 18.80 -9.18 11.75
C SER A 81 20.05 -9.19 10.88
N GLY A 82 19.98 -8.69 9.64
CA GLY A 82 21.15 -8.46 8.79
C GLY A 82 22.11 -7.40 9.37
N LEU A 83 21.59 -6.32 9.96
CA LEU A 83 22.43 -5.34 10.67
C LEU A 83 23.10 -5.94 11.92
N GLN A 84 22.40 -6.79 12.66
CA GLN A 84 22.99 -7.53 13.78
C GLN A 84 24.11 -8.48 13.31
N ALA A 85 23.95 -9.09 12.14
CA ALA A 85 25.01 -9.88 11.51
C ALA A 85 26.23 -9.04 11.16
N VAL A 86 26.05 -7.82 10.63
CA VAL A 86 27.17 -6.91 10.40
C VAL A 86 27.93 -6.64 11.70
N THR A 87 27.23 -6.28 12.78
CA THR A 87 27.88 -6.05 14.09
C THR A 87 28.65 -7.27 14.57
N PHE A 88 28.06 -8.46 14.45
CA PHE A 88 28.74 -9.72 14.81
C PHE A 88 30.04 -9.91 14.03
N PHE A 89 30.05 -9.70 12.71
CA PHE A 89 31.27 -9.85 11.91
C PHE A 89 32.31 -8.76 12.17
N MET A 90 31.88 -7.54 12.52
CA MET A 90 32.80 -6.50 12.98
C MET A 90 33.48 -6.88 14.30
N ASP A 91 32.74 -7.52 15.23
CA ASP A 91 33.31 -8.02 16.49
C ASP A 91 34.28 -9.19 16.28
N VAL A 92 33.96 -10.10 15.36
CA VAL A 92 34.86 -11.18 14.94
C VAL A 92 36.18 -10.62 14.41
N LEU A 93 36.13 -9.58 13.55
CA LEU A 93 37.33 -8.92 13.03
C LEU A 93 38.14 -8.19 14.09
N ALA A 94 37.47 -7.63 15.10
CA ALA A 94 38.12 -6.94 16.22
C ALA A 94 38.78 -7.90 17.24
N ASN A 95 38.68 -9.23 17.04
CA ASN A 95 39.07 -10.25 18.02
C ASN A 95 38.39 -10.08 19.38
N ASN A 96 37.20 -9.46 19.39
CA ASN A 96 36.35 -9.50 20.56
C ASN A 96 35.88 -10.95 20.75
N THR A 97 35.65 -11.39 21.98
CA THR A 97 35.12 -12.73 22.30
C THR A 97 33.67 -12.86 21.81
N ALA A 98 33.47 -12.84 20.49
CA ALA A 98 32.20 -13.08 19.86
C ALA A 98 31.81 -14.51 20.19
N GLN A 99 30.62 -14.67 20.76
CA GLN A 99 30.07 -15.98 21.07
C GLN A 99 29.79 -16.68 19.74
N THR A 100 30.64 -17.64 19.35
CA THR A 100 30.59 -18.29 18.04
C THR A 100 29.36 -19.18 17.86
N ASP A 101 28.62 -19.47 18.94
CA ASP A 101 27.38 -20.25 18.94
C ASP A 101 26.30 -19.66 18.01
N SER A 102 26.30 -18.34 17.79
CA SER A 102 25.36 -17.67 16.87
C SER A 102 25.88 -17.49 15.45
N PHE A 103 27.09 -18.00 15.13
CA PHE A 103 27.76 -17.78 13.84
C PHE A 103 26.85 -18.13 12.65
N LEU A 104 26.23 -19.31 12.64
CA LEU A 104 25.43 -19.76 11.50
C LEU A 104 24.24 -18.83 11.21
N ILE A 105 23.63 -18.27 12.26
CA ILE A 105 22.52 -17.34 12.13
C ILE A 105 22.99 -16.03 11.50
N HIS A 106 24.10 -15.48 11.97
CA HIS A 106 24.66 -14.24 11.42
C HIS A 106 25.21 -14.45 10.01
N TYR A 107 25.88 -15.57 9.75
CA TYR A 107 26.38 -15.93 8.44
C TYR A 107 25.25 -15.98 7.40
N PHE A 108 24.13 -16.64 7.74
CA PHE A 108 22.96 -16.71 6.89
C PHE A 108 22.28 -15.35 6.68
N ASN A 109 22.16 -14.54 7.74
CA ASN A 109 21.45 -13.26 7.66
C ASN A 109 22.26 -12.12 7.03
N LEU A 110 23.59 -12.22 6.99
CA LEU A 110 24.46 -11.12 6.55
C LEU A 110 24.10 -10.65 5.13
N THR A 111 24.00 -11.60 4.20
CA THR A 111 23.73 -11.33 2.78
C THR A 111 22.34 -11.75 2.35
N ARG A 112 21.41 -11.99 3.28
CA ARG A 112 20.04 -12.39 2.94
C ARG A 112 19.25 -11.23 2.32
N ASP A 113 18.64 -11.51 1.17
CA ASP A 113 17.74 -10.62 0.44
C ASP A 113 16.27 -10.92 0.77
N PHE A 114 15.40 -9.97 0.43
CA PHE A 114 13.96 -10.03 0.69
C PHE A 114 13.18 -9.72 -0.59
N ILE A 115 11.92 -10.14 -0.60
CA ILE A 115 10.97 -9.83 -1.68
C ILE A 115 9.78 -9.12 -1.07
N SER A 116 9.11 -8.29 -1.86
CA SER A 116 8.01 -7.47 -1.37
C SER A 116 6.69 -8.02 -1.90
N ILE A 117 5.81 -8.48 -1.00
CA ILE A 117 4.53 -9.08 -1.39
C ILE A 117 3.37 -8.18 -0.94
N GLN A 118 2.53 -7.75 -1.90
CA GLN A 118 1.38 -6.88 -1.64
C GLN A 118 0.06 -7.51 -2.07
N ASN A 119 -0.99 -7.23 -1.30
CA ASN A 119 -2.36 -7.62 -1.60
C ASN A 119 -3.01 -6.59 -2.52
N THR A 120 -3.00 -6.87 -3.83
CA THR A 120 -3.49 -5.94 -4.87
C THR A 120 -4.95 -6.14 -5.26
N SER A 121 -5.58 -7.26 -4.90
CA SER A 121 -6.91 -7.64 -5.42
C SER A 121 -8.01 -6.58 -5.21
N GLY A 122 -8.09 -6.00 -4.02
CA GLY A 122 -9.05 -4.93 -3.72
C GLY A 122 -8.76 -3.65 -4.51
N TYR A 123 -7.49 -3.29 -4.65
CA TYR A 123 -7.06 -2.12 -5.41
C TYR A 123 -7.25 -2.30 -6.94
N GLU A 124 -6.93 -3.46 -7.49
CA GLU A 124 -7.20 -3.80 -8.89
C GLU A 124 -8.70 -3.78 -9.19
N THR A 125 -9.51 -4.26 -8.24
CA THR A 125 -10.99 -4.17 -8.34
C THR A 125 -11.44 -2.71 -8.37
N LEU A 126 -10.89 -1.85 -7.51
CA LEU A 126 -11.15 -0.40 -7.53
C LEU A 126 -10.78 0.21 -8.90
N GLN A 127 -9.59 -0.07 -9.42
CA GLN A 127 -9.15 0.41 -10.73
C GLN A 127 -10.10 -0.03 -11.84
N SER A 128 -10.55 -1.29 -11.83
CA SER A 128 -11.49 -1.83 -12.81
C SER A 128 -12.88 -1.18 -12.76
N LYS A 129 -13.29 -0.72 -11.58
CA LYS A 129 -14.60 -0.09 -11.33
C LYS A 129 -14.60 1.42 -11.56
N GLY A 130 -13.42 2.04 -11.56
CA GLY A 130 -13.24 3.49 -11.55
C GLY A 130 -12.77 3.96 -10.18
N LEU A 131 -11.63 4.66 -10.14
CA LEU A 131 -11.03 5.14 -8.89
C LEU A 131 -11.98 6.14 -8.18
N GLU A 132 -12.72 6.93 -8.97
CA GLU A 132 -13.73 7.90 -8.52
C GLU A 132 -14.90 7.28 -7.74
N LEU A 133 -15.01 5.95 -7.72
CA LEU A 133 -15.96 5.23 -6.86
C LEU A 133 -15.70 5.55 -5.37
N ILE A 134 -14.45 5.77 -4.97
CA ILE A 134 -14.14 6.29 -3.64
C ILE A 134 -14.43 7.80 -3.64
N ARG A 135 -15.47 8.20 -2.90
CA ARG A 135 -15.97 9.58 -2.88
C ARG A 135 -15.05 10.54 -2.12
N ASN A 136 -14.34 10.03 -1.13
CA ASN A 136 -13.37 10.79 -0.36
C ASN A 136 -12.08 10.94 -1.17
N ASP A 137 -11.91 12.12 -1.79
CA ASP A 137 -10.76 12.43 -2.66
C ASP A 137 -9.41 12.23 -1.95
N ALA A 138 -9.32 12.57 -0.66
CA ALA A 138 -8.10 12.41 0.12
C ALA A 138 -7.78 10.94 0.36
N LEU A 139 -8.78 10.13 0.76
CA LEU A 139 -8.62 8.69 0.93
C LEU A 139 -8.25 8.00 -0.39
N ARG A 140 -8.95 8.37 -1.48
CA ARG A 140 -8.67 7.86 -2.83
C ARG A 140 -7.22 8.13 -3.23
N THR A 141 -6.76 9.36 -3.04
CA THR A 141 -5.37 9.75 -3.36
C THR A 141 -4.36 8.98 -2.51
N ALA A 142 -4.65 8.79 -1.22
CA ALA A 142 -3.78 8.05 -0.32
C ALA A 142 -3.66 6.57 -0.71
N ILE A 143 -4.77 5.91 -1.07
CA ILE A 143 -4.77 4.54 -1.59
C ILE A 143 -3.96 4.45 -2.89
N ILE A 144 -4.20 5.34 -3.86
CA ILE A 144 -3.46 5.34 -5.13
C ILE A 144 -1.97 5.52 -4.89
N SER A 145 -1.57 6.47 -4.03
CA SER A 145 -0.15 6.69 -3.72
C SER A 145 0.50 5.46 -3.10
N LEU A 146 -0.19 4.79 -2.18
CA LEU A 146 0.33 3.59 -1.52
C LEU A 146 0.61 2.48 -2.55
N TYR A 147 -0.36 2.19 -3.41
CA TYR A 147 -0.26 1.08 -4.37
C TYR A 147 0.63 1.39 -5.57
N GLU A 148 0.49 2.57 -6.18
CA GLU A 148 1.21 2.89 -7.43
C GLU A 148 2.63 3.38 -7.20
N TYR A 149 2.86 4.11 -6.10
CA TYR A 149 4.15 4.74 -5.83
C TYR A 149 4.93 3.99 -4.76
N ASP A 150 4.36 3.85 -3.56
CA ASP A 150 5.11 3.33 -2.41
C ASP A 150 5.47 1.85 -2.58
N TYR A 151 4.48 1.01 -2.92
CA TYR A 151 4.70 -0.41 -3.15
C TYR A 151 5.56 -0.70 -4.38
N THR A 152 5.33 0.00 -5.49
CA THR A 152 6.19 -0.12 -6.68
C THR A 152 7.64 0.23 -6.38
N THR A 153 7.88 1.28 -5.59
CA THR A 153 9.23 1.68 -5.22
C THR A 153 9.87 0.67 -4.29
N LEU A 154 9.14 0.16 -3.29
CA LEU A 154 9.65 -0.86 -2.38
C LEU A 154 10.08 -2.12 -3.15
N LYS A 155 9.21 -2.59 -4.05
CA LYS A 155 9.49 -3.73 -4.92
C LYS A 155 10.76 -3.50 -5.75
N LYS A 156 10.88 -2.35 -6.40
CA LYS A 156 12.08 -2.03 -7.20
C LYS A 156 13.34 -2.02 -6.35
N LEU A 157 13.28 -1.48 -5.15
CA LEU A 157 14.43 -1.45 -4.25
C LEU A 157 14.82 -2.86 -3.79
N GLU A 158 13.86 -3.71 -3.43
CA GLU A 158 14.11 -5.07 -2.95
C GLU A 158 14.48 -6.07 -4.05
N GLU A 159 13.95 -5.92 -5.26
CA GLU A 159 14.01 -6.98 -6.28
C GLU A 159 14.79 -6.59 -7.55
N GLU A 160 14.94 -5.28 -7.82
CA GLU A 160 15.52 -4.81 -9.10
C GLU A 160 16.76 -3.93 -8.91
N TYR A 161 16.87 -3.24 -7.79
CA TYR A 161 17.97 -2.32 -7.55
C TYR A 161 19.22 -3.08 -7.12
N TYR A 162 20.12 -3.28 -8.07
CA TYR A 162 21.33 -4.09 -7.92
C TYR A 162 22.11 -3.81 -6.63
N GLU A 163 22.28 -2.55 -6.22
CA GLU A 163 23.05 -2.21 -5.01
C GLU A 163 22.45 -2.77 -3.70
N LEU A 164 21.15 -3.14 -3.69
CA LEU A 164 20.48 -3.74 -2.54
C LEU A 164 20.38 -5.28 -2.61
N GLN A 165 20.93 -5.92 -3.65
CA GLN A 165 20.98 -7.38 -3.77
C GLN A 165 22.20 -7.93 -3.03
N PHE A 166 22.11 -8.07 -1.71
CA PHE A 166 23.24 -8.40 -0.85
C PHE A 166 23.85 -9.76 -1.14
N GLN A 167 23.02 -10.76 -1.48
CA GLN A 167 23.50 -12.10 -1.81
C GLN A 167 24.34 -12.04 -3.08
N GLU A 168 23.82 -11.40 -4.13
CA GLU A 168 24.51 -11.30 -5.41
C GLU A 168 25.80 -10.47 -5.32
N ASN A 169 25.78 -9.35 -4.61
CA ASN A 169 26.91 -8.42 -4.55
C ASN A 169 28.04 -8.87 -3.62
N TYR A 170 27.72 -9.53 -2.50
CA TYR A 170 28.68 -9.67 -1.40
C TYR A 170 28.93 -11.12 -0.98
N PHE A 171 28.00 -12.04 -1.22
CA PHE A 171 28.14 -13.43 -0.73
C PHE A 171 29.41 -14.10 -1.22
N HIS A 172 29.73 -14.00 -2.51
CA HIS A 172 30.89 -14.70 -3.07
C HIS A 172 32.22 -14.21 -2.48
N VAL A 173 32.38 -12.90 -2.32
CA VAL A 173 33.60 -12.30 -1.74
C VAL A 173 33.72 -12.68 -0.27
N ILE A 174 32.64 -12.53 0.49
CA ILE A 174 32.62 -12.86 1.93
C ILE A 174 32.87 -14.36 2.15
N ASN A 175 32.17 -15.22 1.41
CA ASN A 175 32.32 -16.68 1.52
C ASN A 175 33.73 -17.12 1.10
N ALA A 176 34.33 -16.51 0.09
CA ALA A 176 35.70 -16.85 -0.31
C ALA A 176 36.68 -16.64 0.87
N ILE A 177 36.60 -15.48 1.54
CA ILE A 177 37.44 -15.15 2.69
C ILE A 177 37.11 -16.06 3.90
N LEU A 178 35.83 -16.21 4.24
CA LEU A 178 35.44 -16.90 5.46
C LEU A 178 35.54 -18.43 5.36
N SER A 179 35.50 -19.00 4.15
CA SER A 179 35.47 -20.46 3.95
C SER A 179 36.66 -21.20 4.56
N GLU A 180 37.82 -20.57 4.60
CA GLU A 180 39.05 -21.15 5.20
C GLU A 180 38.96 -21.30 6.72
N TYR A 181 38.08 -20.54 7.36
CA TYR A 181 37.91 -20.48 8.80
C TYR A 181 36.69 -21.26 9.28
N LEU A 182 35.91 -21.88 8.39
CA LEU A 182 34.70 -22.60 8.77
C LEU A 182 35.03 -23.89 9.52
N LEU A 183 34.40 -24.08 10.68
CA LEU A 183 34.49 -25.31 11.44
C LEU A 183 33.50 -26.33 10.89
N VAL A 184 33.97 -27.56 10.66
CA VAL A 184 33.17 -28.68 10.14
C VAL A 184 33.23 -29.85 11.10
N ASN A 185 32.08 -30.41 11.46
CA ASN A 185 32.00 -31.59 12.33
C ASN A 185 32.20 -32.91 11.56
N ASP A 186 32.25 -34.03 12.30
CA ASP A 186 32.40 -35.37 11.74
C ASP A 186 31.28 -35.78 10.75
N HIS A 187 30.13 -35.11 10.83
CA HIS A 187 28.99 -35.30 9.93
C HIS A 187 29.04 -34.40 8.69
N LYS A 188 30.16 -33.70 8.44
CA LYS A 188 30.36 -32.77 7.32
C LYS A 188 29.43 -31.56 7.34
N GLN A 189 29.02 -31.11 8.54
CA GLN A 189 28.19 -29.92 8.71
C GLN A 189 29.05 -28.75 9.19
N ILE A 190 28.81 -27.56 8.63
CA ILE A 190 29.39 -26.32 9.14
C ILE A 190 28.75 -26.03 10.50
N THR A 191 29.57 -25.86 11.53
CA THR A 191 29.11 -25.64 12.91
C THR A 191 29.50 -24.29 13.48
N GLY A 192 30.47 -23.60 12.87
CA GLY A 192 30.99 -22.35 13.41
C GLY A 192 32.12 -21.77 12.58
N ILE A 193 32.87 -20.86 13.19
CA ILE A 193 34.05 -20.22 12.61
C ILE A 193 35.21 -20.26 13.61
N SER A 194 36.41 -20.47 13.10
CA SER A 194 37.67 -20.40 13.85
C SER A 194 38.08 -18.94 14.01
N ILE A 195 38.38 -18.51 15.23
CA ILE A 195 38.88 -17.16 15.54
C ILE A 195 40.19 -17.25 16.36
N PRO A 196 41.13 -16.31 16.21
CA PRO A 196 41.08 -15.10 15.37
C PRO A 196 41.17 -15.39 13.87
N LEU A 197 40.67 -14.48 13.02
CA LEU A 197 40.87 -14.56 11.57
C LEU A 197 42.25 -14.01 11.22
N GLU A 198 43.13 -14.83 10.64
CA GLU A 198 44.48 -14.43 10.21
C GLU A 198 44.45 -13.86 8.79
N LEU A 199 43.72 -12.75 8.61
CA LEU A 199 43.52 -12.11 7.30
C LEU A 199 44.74 -11.29 6.88
N ASP A 200 45.01 -11.26 5.57
CA ASP A 200 45.93 -10.27 5.01
C ASP A 200 45.28 -8.87 4.93
N GLN A 201 46.10 -7.85 4.68
CA GLN A 201 45.61 -6.46 4.65
C GLN A 201 44.58 -6.21 3.54
N GLN A 202 44.63 -6.94 2.43
CA GLN A 202 43.69 -6.81 1.33
C GLN A 202 42.35 -7.47 1.67
N GLU A 203 42.38 -8.68 2.22
CA GLU A 203 41.20 -9.43 2.66
C GLU A 203 40.43 -8.66 3.75
N GLU A 204 41.15 -8.14 4.76
CA GLU A 204 40.55 -7.34 5.83
C GLU A 204 39.83 -6.11 5.27
N LYS A 205 40.47 -5.35 4.36
CA LYS A 205 39.88 -4.17 3.73
C LYS A 205 38.67 -4.52 2.86
N LEU A 206 38.73 -5.62 2.13
CA LEU A 206 37.62 -6.09 1.30
C LEU A 206 36.41 -6.42 2.17
N LEU A 207 36.61 -7.21 3.22
CA LEU A 207 35.53 -7.60 4.13
C LEU A 207 34.94 -6.37 4.84
N LEU A 208 35.76 -5.46 5.36
CA LEU A 208 35.29 -4.20 5.95
C LEU A 208 34.47 -3.36 4.97
N THR A 209 34.87 -3.30 3.70
CA THR A 209 34.14 -2.55 2.66
C THR A 209 32.79 -3.20 2.37
N CYS A 210 32.72 -4.54 2.29
CA CYS A 210 31.46 -5.27 2.14
C CYS A 210 30.53 -5.03 3.33
N LEU A 211 31.03 -5.17 4.56
CA LEU A 211 30.26 -4.94 5.78
C LEU A 211 29.72 -3.50 5.86
N TRP A 212 30.54 -2.50 5.54
CA TRP A 212 30.11 -1.11 5.48
C TRP A 212 28.99 -0.89 4.46
N LYS A 213 29.14 -1.43 3.24
CA LYS A 213 28.12 -1.33 2.20
C LYS A 213 26.80 -1.98 2.61
N ILE A 214 26.85 -3.22 3.13
CA ILE A 214 25.66 -3.93 3.64
C ILE A 214 24.98 -3.11 4.74
N GLN A 215 25.75 -2.58 5.69
CA GLN A 215 25.21 -1.76 6.78
C GLN A 215 24.51 -0.50 6.26
N ALA A 216 25.18 0.28 5.41
CA ALA A 216 24.65 1.52 4.87
C ALA A 216 23.34 1.28 4.10
N ASN A 217 23.32 0.25 3.27
CA ASN A 217 22.20 -0.10 2.41
C ASN A 217 21.00 -0.66 3.21
N ARG A 218 21.25 -1.51 4.22
CA ARG A 218 20.19 -1.97 5.13
C ARG A 218 19.60 -0.83 5.96
N MET A 219 20.43 0.10 6.44
CA MET A 219 19.92 1.31 7.13
C MET A 219 19.09 2.21 6.20
N PHE A 220 19.48 2.30 4.92
CA PHE A 220 18.71 3.04 3.91
C PHE A 220 17.33 2.42 3.70
N ILE A 221 17.25 1.13 3.38
CA ILE A 221 15.95 0.48 3.09
C ILE A 221 15.05 0.40 4.32
N LEU A 222 15.60 0.23 5.54
CA LEU A 222 14.81 0.24 6.78
C LEU A 222 14.06 1.55 7.04
N ARG A 223 14.62 2.69 6.62
CA ARG A 223 13.90 3.97 6.67
C ARG A 223 12.68 3.94 5.77
N TYR A 224 12.83 3.36 4.58
CA TYR A 224 11.74 3.21 3.63
C TYR A 224 10.63 2.27 4.15
N TYR A 225 10.99 1.13 4.75
CA TYR A 225 10.03 0.27 5.45
C TYR A 225 9.26 1.00 6.54
N THR A 226 9.94 1.83 7.35
CA THR A 226 9.30 2.61 8.42
C THR A 226 8.27 3.59 7.86
N GLU A 227 8.59 4.26 6.75
CA GLU A 227 7.68 5.18 6.07
C GLU A 227 6.47 4.44 5.50
N ILE A 228 6.68 3.30 4.84
CA ILE A 228 5.60 2.49 4.28
C ILE A 228 4.69 1.95 5.36
N GLU A 229 5.23 1.40 6.45
CA GLU A 229 4.42 0.93 7.58
C GLU A 229 3.49 2.04 8.09
N THR A 230 4.05 3.25 8.26
CA THR A 230 3.29 4.42 8.69
C THR A 230 2.16 4.76 7.71
N ARG A 231 2.44 4.75 6.39
CA ARG A 231 1.45 5.02 5.35
C ARG A 231 0.34 3.98 5.32
N ILE A 232 0.68 2.69 5.44
CA ILE A 232 -0.33 1.62 5.49
C ILE A 232 -1.25 1.82 6.70
N ILE A 233 -0.70 2.10 7.88
CA ILE A 233 -1.49 2.36 9.10
C ILE A 233 -2.43 3.55 8.90
N GLN A 234 -1.93 4.64 8.30
CA GLN A 234 -2.74 5.84 8.03
C GLN A 234 -3.87 5.59 7.03
N VAL A 235 -3.57 4.92 5.91
CA VAL A 235 -4.58 4.56 4.90
C VAL A 235 -5.62 3.64 5.53
N ARG A 236 -5.18 2.59 6.23
CA ARG A 236 -6.08 1.64 6.89
C ARG A 236 -6.97 2.30 7.94
N GLY A 237 -6.43 3.23 8.73
CA GLY A 237 -7.20 4.03 9.68
C GLY A 237 -8.23 4.93 8.98
N SER A 238 -7.87 5.54 7.86
CA SER A 238 -8.77 6.36 7.05
C SER A 238 -9.89 5.54 6.41
N ILE A 239 -9.59 4.33 5.92
CA ILE A 239 -10.60 3.39 5.43
C ILE A 239 -11.57 3.01 6.54
N LYS A 240 -11.06 2.70 7.74
CA LYS A 240 -11.90 2.36 8.88
C LYS A 240 -12.90 3.47 9.21
N ALA A 241 -12.44 4.72 9.22
CA ALA A 241 -13.29 5.88 9.47
C ALA A 241 -14.35 6.11 8.38
N GLU A 242 -14.08 5.74 7.12
CA GLU A 242 -15.05 5.83 6.02
C GLU A 242 -16.11 4.71 6.07
N LEU A 243 -15.78 3.56 6.68
CA LEU A 243 -16.66 2.41 6.82
C LEU A 243 -17.60 2.49 8.04
N GLU A 244 -17.28 3.31 9.04
CA GLU A 244 -18.08 3.57 10.26
C GLU A 244 -19.21 4.60 10.00
#